data_AF-A0A7L9BVS3-F1
#
_entry.id   AF-A0A7L9BVS3-F1
#
_cell.length_a   1.000
_cell.length_b   1.000
_cell.length_c   1.000
_cell.angle_alpha   90.00
_cell.angle_beta   90.00
_cell.angle_gamma   90.00
#
_symmetry.space_group_name_H-M   'P 1'
#
loop_
_entity.id
_entity.type
_entity.pdbx_description
1 polymer ?
#
loop_
_entity_poly.entity_id
_entity_poly.type
_entity_poly.pdbx_seq_one_letter_code
_entity_poly.pdbx_strand_id
1 'polypeptide(L)'
;MRLRLVNPGGTPDRTPASRVEAENALAAALPAADARAIFASDVAGRLGVGAMLRPADRRSLIARAVGMGFREFDANLVIAIVQDRSRRGVHGAAGDDARLSLIAPANPHPHPSPHAGPGPMIRAALWLGLALAAVYIMILRA
;
A
#
# COMPACT_ATOMS: atom_id res chain seq x y z
N MET A 1 -54.21 -18.45 -5.37
CA MET A 1 -53.17 -18.16 -4.36
C MET A 1 -51.84 -18.03 -5.11
N ARG A 2 -51.45 -16.82 -5.52
CA ARG A 2 -50.28 -16.56 -6.37
C ARG A 2 -49.05 -16.33 -5.47
N LEU A 3 -48.05 -17.20 -5.58
CA LEU A 3 -46.73 -17.03 -4.99
C LEU A 3 -46.06 -15.81 -5.61
N ARG A 4 -45.90 -14.76 -4.79
CA ARG A 4 -45.12 -13.55 -5.10
C ARG A 4 -43.65 -13.92 -4.91
N LEU A 5 -42.95 -14.18 -6.02
CA LEU A 5 -41.49 -14.30 -6.05
C LEU A 5 -40.89 -12.98 -5.53
N VAL A 6 -40.25 -13.06 -4.37
CA VAL A 6 -39.39 -12.01 -3.81
C VAL A 6 -38.24 -11.81 -4.79
N ASN A 7 -38.11 -10.58 -5.29
CA ASN A 7 -37.06 -10.16 -6.20
C ASN A 7 -35.72 -10.11 -5.43
N PRO A 8 -34.70 -10.94 -5.75
CA PRO A 8 -33.39 -10.91 -5.10
C PRO A 8 -32.51 -9.79 -5.69
N GLY A 9 -33.07 -8.60 -5.91
CA GLY A 9 -32.37 -7.41 -6.36
C GLY A 9 -31.69 -6.64 -5.24
N GLY A 10 -31.27 -7.34 -4.16
CA GLY A 10 -30.51 -6.72 -3.09
C GLY A 10 -29.19 -6.23 -3.65
N THR A 11 -29.03 -4.91 -3.77
CA THR A 11 -27.73 -4.28 -4.00
C THR A 11 -26.72 -4.94 -3.06
N PRO A 12 -25.57 -5.43 -3.55
CA PRO A 12 -24.60 -6.12 -2.71
C PRO A 12 -24.32 -5.27 -1.48
N ASP A 13 -24.65 -5.82 -0.31
CA ASP A 13 -24.55 -5.15 0.96
C ASP A 13 -23.08 -4.71 1.12
N ARG A 14 -22.86 -3.39 1.06
CA ARG A 14 -21.53 -2.82 1.19
C ARG A 14 -21.07 -3.13 2.60
N THR A 15 -20.10 -4.05 2.73
CA THR A 15 -19.53 -4.41 4.02
C THR A 15 -19.09 -3.15 4.77
N PRO A 16 -19.14 -3.13 6.11
CA PRO A 16 -18.68 -1.99 6.90
C PRO A 16 -17.30 -1.49 6.48
N ALA A 17 -16.40 -2.39 6.10
CA ALA A 17 -15.07 -2.07 5.57
C ALA A 17 -15.13 -1.22 4.29
N SER A 18 -15.95 -1.60 3.30
CA SER A 18 -16.09 -0.83 2.05
C SER A 18 -16.68 0.57 2.25
N ARG A 19 -17.50 0.77 3.28
CA ARG A 19 -18.02 2.10 3.65
C ARG A 19 -16.94 2.98 4.27
N VAL A 20 -16.12 2.42 5.17
CA VAL A 20 -14.97 3.10 5.77
C VAL A 20 -13.94 3.46 4.70
N GLU A 21 -13.66 2.57 3.76
CA GLU A 21 -12.76 2.83 2.64
C GLU A 21 -13.28 3.98 1.75
N ALA A 22 -14.58 3.99 1.43
CA ALA A 22 -15.19 5.05 0.64
C ALA A 22 -15.18 6.41 1.37
N GLU A 23 -15.45 6.42 2.68
CA GLU A 23 -15.41 7.63 3.50
C GLU A 23 -13.99 8.18 3.64
N ASN A 24 -13.00 7.31 3.84
CA ASN A 24 -11.58 7.67 3.85
C ASN A 24 -11.11 8.22 2.49
N ALA A 25 -11.59 7.65 1.39
CA ALA A 25 -11.27 8.13 0.04
C ALA A 25 -11.88 9.52 -0.24
N LEU A 26 -13.11 9.77 0.21
CA LEU A 26 -13.75 11.09 0.10
C LEU A 26 -13.05 12.13 0.97
N ALA A 27 -12.67 11.78 2.20
CA ALA A 27 -11.91 12.65 3.10
C ALA A 27 -10.49 12.94 2.57
N ALA A 28 -9.91 12.02 1.80
CA ALA A 28 -8.61 12.19 1.16
C ALA A 28 -8.64 13.11 -0.08
N ALA A 29 -9.82 13.34 -0.68
CA ALA A 29 -9.96 14.20 -1.86
C ALA A 29 -10.04 15.69 -1.46
N LEU A 30 -8.89 16.28 -1.09
CA LEU A 30 -8.78 17.71 -0.76
C LEU A 30 -8.31 18.55 -1.98
N PRO A 31 -8.65 19.86 -2.06
CA PRO A 31 -8.44 20.70 -3.25
C PRO A 31 -6.97 21.03 -3.53
N ALA A 32 -6.63 21.33 -4.79
CA ALA A 32 -5.27 21.51 -5.33
C ALA A 32 -4.41 22.65 -4.72
N ALA A 33 -4.97 23.49 -3.84
CA ALA A 33 -4.21 24.44 -3.01
C ALA A 33 -3.80 23.84 -1.64
N ASP A 34 -3.79 22.51 -1.55
CA ASP A 34 -3.50 21.79 -0.32
C ASP A 34 -2.03 22.03 0.10
N ALA A 35 -1.84 22.65 1.26
CA ALA A 35 -0.53 22.81 1.86
C ALA A 35 0.23 21.47 1.95
N ARG A 36 -0.49 20.33 2.00
CA ARG A 36 0.09 18.98 1.95
C ARG A 36 0.79 18.67 0.63
N ALA A 37 0.26 19.14 -0.50
CA ALA A 37 0.89 18.92 -1.80
C ALA A 37 2.21 19.70 -1.91
N ILE A 38 2.22 20.95 -1.46
CA ILE A 38 3.44 21.78 -1.39
C ILE A 38 4.49 21.12 -0.48
N PHE A 39 4.05 20.67 0.70
CA PHE A 39 4.93 19.99 1.64
C PHE A 39 5.47 18.66 1.08
N ALA A 40 4.64 17.86 0.42
CA ALA A 40 5.05 16.60 -0.20
C ALA A 40 6.12 16.81 -1.27
N SER A 41 6.00 17.86 -2.09
CA SER A 41 7.01 18.24 -3.08
C SER A 41 8.35 18.64 -2.44
N ASP A 42 8.33 19.41 -1.34
CA ASP A 42 9.54 19.76 -0.58
C ASP A 42 10.20 18.52 0.05
N VAL A 43 9.41 17.57 0.56
CA VAL A 43 9.92 16.28 1.05
C VAL A 43 10.59 15.49 -0.08
N ALA A 44 9.92 15.36 -1.22
CA ALA A 44 10.43 14.60 -2.36
C ALA A 44 11.77 15.16 -2.87
N GLY A 45 11.91 16.49 -2.91
CA GLY A 45 13.15 17.17 -3.32
C GLY A 45 14.34 16.97 -2.38
N ARG A 46 14.12 16.47 -1.15
CA ARG A 46 15.18 16.25 -0.13
C ARG A 46 15.47 14.80 0.15
N LEU A 47 14.77 13.86 -0.51
CA LEU A 47 15.06 12.44 -0.34
C LEU A 47 16.45 12.11 -0.91
N GLY A 48 17.27 11.44 -0.10
CA GLY A 48 18.54 10.89 -0.54
C GLY A 48 18.42 9.44 -1.02
N VAL A 49 19.58 8.76 -1.05
CA VAL A 49 19.68 7.35 -1.44
C VAL A 49 18.75 6.48 -0.59
N GLY A 50 18.01 5.57 -1.24
CA GLY A 50 17.07 4.67 -0.56
C GLY A 50 15.83 5.37 -0.01
N ALA A 51 15.46 6.55 -0.53
CA ALA A 51 14.35 7.37 -0.04
C ALA A 51 14.49 7.76 1.44
N MET A 52 15.73 7.94 1.91
CA MET A 52 16.00 8.29 3.29
C MET A 52 16.26 9.79 3.44
N LEU A 53 15.68 10.39 4.47
CA LEU A 53 15.99 11.76 4.88
C LEU A 53 17.15 11.76 5.87
N ARG A 54 18.06 12.73 5.76
CA ARG A 54 19.06 12.96 6.82
C ARG A 54 18.35 13.50 8.07
N PRO A 55 18.88 13.25 9.28
CA PRO A 55 18.26 13.73 10.52
C PRO A 55 18.10 15.26 10.59
N ALA A 56 19.01 16.03 9.97
CA ALA A 56 18.89 17.48 9.89
C ALA A 56 17.74 17.91 8.96
N ASP A 57 17.63 17.29 7.79
CA ASP A 57 16.58 17.59 6.81
C ASP A 57 15.20 17.25 7.36
N ARG A 58 15.07 16.12 8.07
CA ARG A 58 13.82 15.73 8.72
C ARG A 58 13.36 16.77 9.74
N ARG A 59 14.25 17.25 10.61
CA ARG A 59 13.93 18.29 11.61
C ARG A 59 13.51 19.61 10.93
N SER A 60 14.23 20.01 9.89
CA SER A 60 13.91 21.21 9.11
C SER A 60 12.53 21.11 8.44
N LEU A 61 12.21 19.96 7.83
CA LEU A 61 10.92 19.72 7.19
C LEU A 61 9.77 19.75 8.19
N ILE A 62 9.92 19.11 9.35
CA ILE A 62 8.88 19.13 10.41
C ILE A 62 8.65 20.56 10.90
N ALA A 63 9.71 21.30 11.21
CA ALA A 63 9.59 22.68 11.68
C ALA A 63 8.86 23.58 10.65
N ARG A 64 9.17 23.39 9.36
CA ARG A 64 8.49 24.10 8.27
C ARG A 64 7.01 23.71 8.16
N ALA A 65 6.69 22.42 8.26
CA ALA A 65 5.30 21.95 8.23
C ALA A 65 4.47 22.53 9.37
N VAL A 66 5.03 22.57 10.59
CA VAL A 66 4.38 23.20 11.73
C VAL A 66 4.15 24.70 11.48
N GLY A 67 5.12 25.40 10.88
CA GLY A 67 4.96 26.78 10.44
C GLY A 67 3.88 27.00 9.37
N MET A 68 3.56 25.96 8.58
CA MET A 68 2.45 25.94 7.63
C MET A 68 1.11 25.55 8.26
N GLY A 69 1.05 25.36 9.58
CA GLY A 69 -0.17 25.00 10.31
C GLY A 69 -0.43 23.50 10.44
N PHE A 70 0.54 22.64 10.09
CA PHE A 70 0.40 21.21 10.28
C PHE A 70 0.59 20.83 11.74
N ARG A 71 -0.10 19.77 12.16
CA ARG A 71 0.32 19.02 13.35
C ARG A 71 1.58 18.24 13.00
N GLU A 72 2.47 18.09 13.97
CA GLU A 72 3.69 17.28 13.79
C GLU A 72 3.38 15.85 13.32
N PHE A 73 2.29 15.25 13.82
CA PHE A 73 1.82 13.95 13.38
C PHE A 73 1.52 13.90 11.87
N ASP A 74 0.79 14.90 11.35
CA ASP A 74 0.41 14.97 9.94
C ASP A 74 1.64 15.16 9.05
N ALA A 75 2.60 15.97 9.50
CA ALA A 75 3.86 16.15 8.80
C ALA A 75 4.65 14.83 8.70
N ASN A 76 4.74 14.08 9.81
CA ASN A 76 5.37 12.77 9.81
C ASN A 76 4.65 11.76 8.88
N LEU A 77 3.31 11.82 8.81
CA LEU A 77 2.53 10.98 7.91
C LEU A 77 2.84 11.27 6.44
N VAL A 78 2.84 12.55 6.04
CA VAL A 78 3.18 12.94 4.66
C VAL A 78 4.59 12.50 4.30
N ILE A 79 5.56 12.69 5.21
CA ILE A 79 6.94 12.22 5.00
C ILE A 79 6.97 10.71 4.74
N ALA A 80 6.31 9.92 5.58
CA ALA A 80 6.27 8.47 5.44
C ALA A 80 5.67 8.03 4.09
N ILE A 81 4.58 8.66 3.66
CA ILE A 81 3.93 8.38 2.38
C ILE A 81 4.87 8.67 1.20
N VAL A 82 5.54 9.82 1.21
CA VAL A 82 6.45 10.22 0.14
C VAL A 82 7.67 9.28 0.10
N GLN A 83 8.21 8.92 1.26
CA GLN A 83 9.30 7.94 1.36
C GLN A 83 8.89 6.58 0.83
N ASP A 84 7.71 6.07 1.23
CA ASP A 84 7.21 4.77 0.77
C ASP A 84 7.01 4.73 -0.76
N ARG A 85 6.43 5.79 -1.34
CA ARG A 85 6.32 5.92 -2.81
C ARG A 85 7.67 5.93 -3.50
N SER A 86 8.62 6.68 -2.95
CA SER A 86 9.99 6.74 -3.46
C SER A 86 10.71 5.40 -3.33
N ARG A 87 10.44 4.60 -2.29
CA ARG A 87 10.99 3.23 -2.15
C ARG A 87 10.43 2.28 -3.19
N ARG A 88 9.17 2.46 -3.58
CA ARG A 88 8.48 1.70 -4.63
C ARG A 88 8.87 2.14 -6.05
N GLY A 89 9.78 3.10 -6.20
CA GLY A 89 10.21 3.61 -7.51
C GLY A 89 9.14 4.42 -8.22
N VAL A 90 8.07 4.84 -7.52
CA VAL A 90 7.05 5.75 -8.06
C VAL A 90 7.63 7.17 -8.00
N HIS A 91 8.55 7.44 -8.92
CA HIS A 91 9.20 8.73 -9.09
C HIS A 91 8.46 9.53 -10.16
N GLY A 92 7.75 10.57 -9.75
CA GLY A 92 7.25 11.59 -10.67
C GLY A 92 5.89 11.32 -11.29
N ALA A 93 4.89 12.01 -10.77
CA ALA A 93 4.13 12.94 -11.61
C ALA A 93 3.97 14.23 -10.81
N ALA A 94 5.02 15.03 -10.73
CA ALA A 94 4.91 16.46 -10.41
C ALA A 94 4.35 17.19 -11.64
N GLY A 95 3.19 16.73 -12.11
CA GLY A 95 2.42 17.29 -13.22
C GLY A 95 0.96 17.20 -12.80
N ASP A 96 0.45 18.33 -12.33
CA ASP A 96 -0.94 18.79 -12.16
C ASP A 96 -2.04 17.89 -11.56
N ASP A 97 -1.89 16.56 -11.51
CA ASP A 97 -2.95 15.64 -11.07
C ASP A 97 -2.48 14.55 -10.11
N ALA A 98 -1.20 14.57 -9.68
CA ALA A 98 -0.80 13.87 -8.46
C ALA A 98 -1.31 14.64 -7.23
N ARG A 99 -2.64 14.83 -7.19
CA ARG A 99 -3.39 14.77 -5.95
C ARG A 99 -2.72 13.70 -5.12
N LEU A 100 -2.42 14.03 -3.87
CA LEU A 100 -2.26 13.03 -2.85
C LEU A 100 -3.57 12.22 -2.83
N SER A 101 -3.76 11.30 -3.78
CA SER A 101 -4.58 10.13 -3.61
C SER A 101 -3.84 9.39 -2.51
N LEU A 102 -4.11 9.81 -1.26
CA LEU A 102 -3.39 9.47 -0.05
C LEU A 102 -3.45 7.96 0.22
N ILE A 103 -4.24 7.25 -0.57
CA ILE A 103 -4.47 5.83 -0.54
C ILE A 103 -4.50 5.43 -2.02
N ALA A 104 -3.46 4.75 -2.52
CA ALA A 104 -3.70 3.92 -3.70
C ALA A 104 -4.86 3.00 -3.31
N PRO A 105 -5.93 2.86 -4.13
CA PRO A 105 -7.01 1.93 -3.79
C PRO A 105 -6.33 0.63 -3.40
N ALA A 106 -6.66 0.10 -2.22
CA ALA A 106 -6.11 -1.17 -1.79
C ALA A 106 -6.30 -2.11 -2.99
N ASN A 107 -5.20 -2.53 -3.63
CA ASN A 107 -5.30 -3.60 -4.60
C ASN A 107 -6.04 -4.68 -3.83
N PRO A 108 -7.23 -5.12 -4.27
CA PRO A 108 -7.94 -6.17 -3.57
C PRO A 108 -6.95 -7.32 -3.52
N HIS A 109 -6.33 -7.52 -2.36
CA HIS A 109 -5.56 -8.73 -2.14
C HIS A 109 -6.61 -9.81 -2.36
N PRO A 110 -6.44 -10.71 -3.34
CA PRO A 110 -7.38 -11.80 -3.51
C PRO A 110 -7.45 -12.48 -2.16
N HIS A 111 -8.57 -12.32 -1.47
CA HIS A 111 -8.80 -12.98 -0.20
C HIS A 111 -8.56 -14.45 -0.47
N PRO A 112 -7.62 -15.12 0.23
CA PRO A 112 -7.48 -16.54 0.09
C PRO A 112 -8.82 -17.14 0.53
N SER A 113 -9.59 -17.60 -0.46
CA SER A 113 -10.85 -18.29 -0.24
C SER A 113 -10.58 -19.39 0.79
N PRO A 114 -11.37 -19.52 1.88
CA PRO A 114 -11.10 -20.50 2.93
C PRO A 114 -11.17 -21.97 2.47
N HIS A 115 -11.40 -22.25 1.19
CA HIS A 115 -11.68 -23.58 0.64
C HIS A 115 -10.84 -23.91 -0.61
N ALA A 116 -9.63 -23.36 -0.74
CA ALA A 116 -8.65 -23.91 -1.67
C ALA A 116 -8.05 -25.18 -1.06
N GLY A 117 -8.40 -26.34 -1.61
CA GLY A 117 -7.90 -27.66 -1.20
C GLY A 117 -6.36 -27.76 -1.19
N PRO A 118 -5.81 -28.88 -0.71
CA PRO A 118 -4.38 -28.99 -0.43
C PRO A 118 -3.53 -28.97 -1.70
N GLY A 119 -3.00 -27.80 -2.07
CA GLY A 119 -2.02 -27.64 -3.14
C GLY A 119 -1.60 -26.17 -3.26
N PRO A 120 -0.35 -25.81 -2.90
CA PRO A 120 0.85 -26.28 -3.59
C PRO A 120 2.02 -26.77 -2.70
N MET A 121 1.89 -26.83 -1.37
CA MET A 121 2.98 -27.25 -0.47
C MET A 121 3.48 -28.68 -0.72
N ILE A 122 2.63 -29.59 -1.22
CA ILE A 122 3.02 -30.97 -1.53
C ILE A 122 4.05 -31.02 -2.68
N ARG A 123 4.05 -30.06 -3.61
CA ARG A 123 4.98 -30.06 -4.75
C ARG A 123 6.40 -29.64 -4.36
N ALA A 124 6.55 -28.77 -3.35
CA ALA A 124 7.86 -28.31 -2.88
C ALA A 124 8.63 -29.40 -2.10
N ALA A 125 7.91 -30.19 -1.29
CA ALA A 125 8.52 -31.29 -0.52
C ALA A 125 9.08 -32.40 -1.42
N LEU A 126 8.42 -32.70 -2.55
CA LEU A 126 8.86 -33.69 -3.52
C LEU A 126 10.19 -33.31 -4.20
N TRP A 127 10.38 -32.03 -4.53
CA TRP A 127 11.64 -31.56 -5.15
C TRP A 127 12.82 -31.56 -4.17
N LEU A 128 12.59 -31.19 -2.91
CA LEU A 128 13.63 -31.21 -1.88
C LEU A 128 14.08 -32.64 -1.56
N GLY A 129 13.13 -33.58 -1.47
CA GLY A 129 13.44 -35.00 -1.25
C GLY A 129 14.27 -35.61 -2.39
N LEU A 130 13.93 -35.30 -3.64
CA LEU A 130 14.64 -35.83 -4.81
C LEU A 130 16.07 -35.27 -4.92
N ALA A 131 16.26 -33.98 -4.62
CA ALA A 131 17.58 -33.34 -4.61
C ALA A 131 18.50 -33.96 -3.53
N LEU A 132 17.98 -34.20 -2.33
CA LEU A 132 18.75 -34.83 -1.25
C LEU A 132 19.13 -36.28 -1.56
N ALA A 133 18.23 -37.05 -2.17
CA ALA A 133 18.51 -38.42 -2.59
C ALA A 133 19.61 -38.48 -3.66
N ALA A 134 19.59 -37.56 -4.64
CA ALA A 134 20.61 -37.49 -5.68
C ALA A 134 22.00 -37.19 -5.12
N VAL A 135 22.10 -36.24 -4.17
CA VAL A 135 23.36 -35.91 -3.48
C VAL A 135 23.87 -37.10 -2.67
N TYR A 136 22.99 -37.79 -1.95
CA TYR A 136 23.37 -38.97 -1.16
C TYR A 136 23.91 -40.11 -2.02
N ILE A 137 23.27 -40.40 -3.15
CA ILE A 137 23.75 -41.43 -4.10
C ILE A 137 25.11 -41.05 -4.69
N MET A 138 25.34 -39.76 -4.98
CA MET A 138 26.62 -39.29 -5.52
C MET A 138 27.77 -39.47 -4.51
N ILE A 139 27.51 -39.23 -3.22
CA ILE A 139 28.51 -39.39 -2.15
C ILE A 139 28.85 -40.87 -1.90
N LEU A 140 27.88 -41.80 -2.00
CA LEU A 140 28.16 -43.24 -1.84
C LEU A 140 28.88 -43.89 -3.03
N ARG A 141 28.92 -43.20 -4.18
CA ARG A 141 29.51 -43.70 -5.44
C ARG A 141 30.90 -43.12 -5.72
N ALA A 142 31.37 -42.17 -4.90
CA ALA A 142 32.70 -41.58 -4.94
C ALA A 142 33.63 -42.29 -3.95
#